data_AF-A0A9E3UZ85-F1
#
_entry.id   AF-A0A9E3UZ85-F1
#
_cell.length_a   1.000
_cell.length_b   1.000
_cell.length_c   1.000
_cell.angle_alpha   90.00
_cell.angle_beta   90.00
_cell.angle_gamma   90.00
#
_symmetry.space_group_name_H-M   'P 1'
#
loop_
_entity.id
_entity.type
_entity.pdbx_description
1 polymer ?
#
loop_
_entity_poly.entity_id
_entity_poly.type
_entity_poly.pdbx_seq_one_letter_code
_entity_poly.pdbx_strand_id
1 'polypeptide(L)'
;MRTVLLADVSGDYPMSYAETPSGLLLIANGVDPVIRWNGLTGTADHAGVAAPTTPVQLGGVGVGTIAGRYVAYQRFIDKFGNPSNLSPVSNVVEAGRDALIDRVSYDPTTGVVTIRSEGHGLATGEAIVISGVEGLELVNGTWTITRVDDDTFTINGLTVTNGRYREGGVWTWGVATIVYGAVEPPAEAKVAKRQILRNLDGNAETFYVDVETEDLTATAFVSPKTDEQLAAGTPVPLVFDDDLPAANRFGVPPSHKAVVASHLGRIFATADVTYSEGHVEPVFGSRVVRGVGTRFRANFAGRLLYVVGALQAYEIAAVDTDAQELTLATEYADSTGPFGGFAIRSAPGERRLVYYSEPALPEAWPPWNAIALPEDGDEIIGLMVKGSFLYILERRHIYRFTFQNDPARDGNPFLATMRGCLNNRCHVQVEDRAYMLDEAGIHAFDGGQESQDISTPIQTLFQQGGLGGLQVNWNADQKLWHAAHDPVKETIRWFVAMSGNRLPRHAICFDYRQERWWVEEYPVAVTSSVVGTIGYRRSLVGSEARRVLCLGEGTLDGVDAGHG
;
A
#
# COMPACT_ATOMS: atom_id res chain seq x y z
N MET A 1 -1.20 -3.75 32.70
CA MET A 1 -1.08 -2.42 32.06
C MET A 1 -1.49 -2.58 30.61
N ARG A 2 -2.43 -1.79 30.10
CA ARG A 2 -2.88 -1.88 28.70
C ARG A 2 -2.03 -0.96 27.85
N THR A 3 -1.44 -1.48 26.78
CA THR A 3 -0.70 -0.69 25.79
C THR A 3 -1.61 -0.42 24.60
N VAL A 4 -1.63 0.83 24.12
CA VAL A 4 -2.31 1.19 22.87
C VAL A 4 -1.27 1.09 21.76
N LEU A 5 -1.46 0.17 20.82
CA LEU A 5 -0.48 -0.09 19.76
C LEU A 5 -0.47 1.01 18.69
N LEU A 6 -1.64 1.54 18.33
CA LEU A 6 -1.79 2.67 17.41
C LEU A 6 -2.97 3.51 17.87
N ALA A 7 -2.76 4.81 18.00
CA ALA A 7 -3.83 5.76 18.27
C ALA A 7 -4.61 6.07 16.98
N ASP A 8 -5.78 6.66 17.12
CA ASP A 8 -6.55 7.17 15.98
C ASP A 8 -7.02 6.12 14.94
N VAL A 9 -7.24 4.88 15.33
CA VAL A 9 -7.90 3.86 14.49
C VAL A 9 -9.42 3.90 14.70
N SER A 10 -10.23 3.63 13.67
CA SER A 10 -11.68 3.52 13.82
C SER A 10 -12.04 2.23 14.55
N GLY A 11 -12.87 2.34 15.60
CA GLY A 11 -13.38 1.21 16.36
C GLY A 11 -14.74 0.70 15.89
N ASP A 12 -15.38 1.43 14.97
CA ASP A 12 -16.75 1.14 14.50
C ASP A 12 -16.75 0.10 13.35
N TYR A 13 -15.59 -0.07 12.69
CA TYR A 13 -15.39 -1.08 11.66
C TYR A 13 -14.57 -2.24 12.21
N PRO A 14 -15.08 -3.49 12.11
CA PRO A 14 -14.35 -4.66 12.55
C PRO A 14 -13.01 -4.83 11.82
N MET A 15 -11.99 -5.21 12.58
CA MET A 15 -10.67 -5.53 12.06
C MET A 15 -10.64 -6.96 11.52
N SER A 16 -10.02 -7.12 10.35
CA SER A 16 -9.53 -8.39 9.82
C SER A 16 -8.02 -8.50 10.03
N TYR A 17 -7.53 -9.71 10.21
CA TYR A 17 -6.15 -9.99 10.61
C TYR A 17 -5.55 -11.07 9.70
N ALA A 18 -4.32 -10.84 9.24
CA ALA A 18 -3.54 -11.83 8.50
C ALA A 18 -2.11 -11.89 9.04
N GLU A 19 -1.70 -13.06 9.51
CA GLU A 19 -0.31 -13.31 9.91
C GLU A 19 0.49 -13.84 8.72
N THR A 20 1.63 -13.23 8.45
CA THR A 20 2.55 -13.69 7.41
C THR A 20 3.39 -14.87 7.92
N PRO A 21 4.00 -15.67 7.03
CA PRO A 21 4.94 -16.72 7.44
C PRO A 21 6.15 -16.23 8.27
N SER A 22 6.46 -14.92 8.18
CA SER A 22 7.53 -14.28 8.97
C SER A 22 7.07 -13.80 10.35
N GLY A 23 5.81 -14.02 10.74
CA GLY A 23 5.22 -13.55 11.99
C GLY A 23 4.82 -12.07 12.00
N LEU A 24 4.71 -11.42 10.83
CA LEU A 24 4.18 -10.06 10.72
C LEU A 24 2.66 -10.12 10.69
N LEU A 25 1.99 -9.37 11.55
CA LEU A 25 0.55 -9.23 11.55
C LEU A 25 0.13 -8.00 10.74
N LEU A 26 -0.68 -8.21 9.71
CA LEU A 26 -1.39 -7.14 9.01
C LEU A 26 -2.84 -7.05 9.49
N ILE A 27 -3.32 -5.83 9.67
CA ILE A 27 -4.64 -5.53 10.21
C ILE A 27 -5.35 -4.52 9.30
N ALA A 28 -6.55 -4.86 8.84
CA ALA A 28 -7.32 -4.02 7.92
C ALA A 28 -8.78 -3.87 8.39
N ASN A 29 -9.42 -2.74 8.07
CA ASN A 29 -10.85 -2.50 8.31
C ASN A 29 -11.57 -1.81 7.14
N GLY A 30 -10.87 -1.52 6.03
CA GLY A 30 -11.40 -0.88 4.82
C GLY A 30 -11.62 0.63 4.91
N VAL A 31 -11.27 1.24 6.06
CA VAL A 31 -11.40 2.68 6.30
C VAL A 31 -10.05 3.30 6.59
N ASP A 32 -9.30 2.73 7.52
CA ASP A 32 -7.98 3.19 7.92
C ASP A 32 -6.88 2.53 7.04
N PRO A 33 -5.70 3.15 6.92
CA PRO A 33 -4.54 2.48 6.33
C PRO A 33 -4.26 1.14 6.99
N VAL A 34 -3.85 0.14 6.21
CA VAL A 34 -3.51 -1.18 6.74
C VAL A 34 -2.39 -1.05 7.75
N ILE A 35 -2.57 -1.66 8.92
CA ILE A 35 -1.63 -1.59 10.03
C ILE A 35 -0.73 -2.83 9.98
N ARG A 36 0.55 -2.64 10.29
CA ARG A 36 1.52 -3.71 10.52
C ARG A 36 1.95 -3.75 11.98
N TRP A 37 2.06 -4.95 12.52
CA TRP A 37 2.61 -5.18 13.85
C TRP A 37 3.42 -6.47 13.90
N ASN A 38 4.59 -6.42 14.53
CA ASN A 38 5.51 -7.56 14.60
C ASN A 38 5.35 -8.41 15.87
N GLY A 39 4.33 -8.12 16.70
CA GLY A 39 4.10 -8.83 17.97
C GLY A 39 5.04 -8.48 19.12
N LEU A 40 6.11 -7.73 18.87
CA LEU A 40 7.19 -7.45 19.84
C LEU A 40 7.26 -5.98 20.25
N THR A 41 6.96 -5.06 19.34
CA THR A 41 7.03 -3.62 19.62
C THR A 41 5.80 -3.16 20.38
N GLY A 42 6.00 -2.18 21.29
CA GLY A 42 4.91 -1.52 22.01
C GLY A 42 4.03 -0.62 21.13
N THR A 43 4.37 -0.48 19.85
CA THR A 43 3.67 0.32 18.84
C THR A 43 3.51 -0.47 17.54
N ALA A 44 2.45 -0.17 16.79
CA ALA A 44 2.25 -0.61 15.41
C ALA A 44 2.48 0.57 14.45
N ASP A 45 2.76 0.28 13.19
CA ASP A 45 2.97 1.28 12.13
C ASP A 45 1.98 1.02 10.97
N HIS A 46 1.77 1.97 10.06
CA HIS A 46 1.08 1.66 8.80
C HIS A 46 1.97 0.79 7.90
N ALA A 47 1.39 -0.13 7.16
CA ALA A 47 2.07 -1.06 6.26
C ALA A 47 2.44 -0.40 4.92
N GLY A 48 3.57 -0.81 4.34
CA GLY A 48 4.13 -0.24 3.10
C GLY A 48 4.74 1.14 3.33
N VAL A 49 5.27 1.80 2.30
CA VAL A 49 5.82 3.17 2.40
C VAL A 49 5.24 4.01 1.27
N ALA A 50 4.61 5.14 1.59
CA ALA A 50 4.11 6.04 0.56
C ALA A 50 5.26 6.61 -0.28
N ALA A 51 5.07 6.70 -1.60
CA ALA A 51 6.07 7.25 -2.51
C ALA A 51 6.12 8.77 -2.43
N PRO A 52 7.27 9.40 -2.76
CA PRO A 52 7.31 10.83 -3.00
C PRO A 52 6.37 11.20 -4.16
N THR A 53 5.68 12.34 -4.02
CA THR A 53 4.65 12.80 -4.96
C THR A 53 5.16 13.85 -5.93
N THR A 54 6.30 14.47 -5.62
CA THR A 54 6.93 15.52 -6.42
C THR A 54 8.18 15.02 -7.15
N PRO A 55 8.42 15.47 -8.40
CA PRO A 55 9.66 15.16 -9.10
C PRO A 55 10.84 15.93 -8.51
N VAL A 56 11.99 15.27 -8.42
CA VAL A 56 13.28 15.91 -8.12
C VAL A 56 13.64 16.89 -9.23
N GLN A 57 14.28 18.01 -8.88
CA GLN A 57 14.86 18.93 -9.86
C GLN A 57 16.35 18.66 -10.04
N LEU A 58 16.77 18.32 -11.26
CA LEU A 58 18.18 18.11 -11.60
C LEU A 58 18.81 19.39 -12.16
N GLY A 59 20.08 19.61 -11.79
CA GLY A 59 20.96 20.60 -12.40
C GLY A 59 22.41 20.11 -12.42
N GLY A 60 23.27 20.82 -13.13
CA GLY A 60 24.71 20.56 -13.16
C GLY A 60 25.49 21.84 -12.89
N VAL A 61 26.59 21.75 -12.13
CA VAL A 61 27.43 22.90 -11.78
C VAL A 61 28.92 22.57 -11.86
N GLY A 62 29.73 23.61 -12.06
CA GLY A 62 31.17 23.51 -12.21
C GLY A 62 31.59 22.91 -13.57
N VAL A 63 32.90 22.85 -13.79
CA VAL A 63 33.49 22.23 -14.99
C VAL A 63 34.09 20.89 -14.59
N GLY A 64 33.69 19.81 -15.24
CA GLY A 64 34.14 18.47 -14.89
C GLY A 64 33.89 17.44 -15.98
N THR A 65 33.92 16.18 -15.59
CA THR A 65 33.89 15.03 -16.51
C THR A 65 32.52 14.36 -16.59
N ILE A 66 31.50 14.86 -15.87
CA ILE A 66 30.14 14.34 -15.98
C ILE A 66 29.52 14.97 -17.24
N ALA A 67 29.38 14.18 -18.29
CA ALA A 67 28.76 14.58 -19.55
C ALA A 67 27.70 13.55 -19.95
N GLY A 68 26.76 13.95 -20.80
CA GLY A 68 25.65 13.10 -21.22
C GLY A 68 24.28 13.53 -20.68
N ARG A 69 23.30 12.64 -20.84
CA ARG A 69 21.88 12.90 -20.57
C ARG A 69 21.40 12.17 -19.31
N TYR A 70 20.96 12.96 -18.32
CA TYR A 70 20.58 12.46 -17.00
C TYR A 70 19.15 12.76 -16.60
N VAL A 71 18.55 11.81 -15.90
CA VAL A 71 17.27 11.87 -15.18
C VAL A 71 17.42 11.20 -13.82
N ALA A 72 16.54 11.53 -12.89
CA ALA A 72 16.59 11.02 -11.53
C ALA A 72 15.21 10.76 -10.94
N TYR A 73 15.21 9.88 -9.94
CA TYR A 73 14.06 9.58 -9.09
C TYR A 73 14.46 9.71 -7.63
N GLN A 74 13.46 9.88 -6.77
CA GLN A 74 13.60 9.72 -5.33
C GLN A 74 12.75 8.53 -4.86
N ARG A 75 13.18 7.86 -3.80
CA ARG A 75 12.34 6.96 -3.00
C ARG A 75 12.67 7.05 -1.52
N PHE A 76 11.75 6.58 -0.70
CA PHE A 76 11.90 6.48 0.76
C PHE A 76 12.19 5.04 1.16
N ILE A 77 12.99 4.87 2.23
CA ILE A 77 13.24 3.58 2.87
C ILE A 77 12.83 3.69 4.33
N ASP A 78 11.99 2.76 4.80
CA ASP A 78 11.59 2.73 6.20
C ASP A 78 12.69 2.19 7.13
N LYS A 79 12.44 2.27 8.44
CA LYS A 79 13.33 1.72 9.48
C LYS A 79 13.51 0.19 9.42
N PHE A 80 12.76 -0.50 8.56
CA PHE A 80 12.83 -1.95 8.35
C PHE A 80 13.52 -2.32 7.03
N GLY A 81 13.95 -1.33 6.23
CA GLY A 81 14.60 -1.53 4.95
C GLY A 81 13.63 -1.70 3.78
N ASN A 82 12.33 -1.50 3.97
CA ASN A 82 11.35 -1.56 2.89
C ASN A 82 11.39 -0.27 2.07
N PRO A 83 11.53 -0.35 0.73
CA PRO A 83 11.46 0.81 -0.13
C PRO A 83 10.01 1.22 -0.43
N SER A 84 9.81 2.48 -0.80
CA SER A 84 8.61 2.96 -1.51
C SER A 84 8.75 2.77 -3.02
N ASN A 85 7.66 3.00 -3.75
CA ASN A 85 7.74 3.30 -5.19
C ASN A 85 8.55 4.59 -5.46
N LEU A 86 8.95 4.75 -6.71
CA LEU A 86 9.67 5.92 -7.18
C LEU A 86 8.75 7.14 -7.26
N SER A 87 9.35 8.32 -7.10
CA SER A 87 8.74 9.61 -7.44
C SER A 87 8.38 9.69 -8.94
N PRO A 88 7.64 10.71 -9.37
CA PRO A 88 7.67 11.12 -10.78
C PRO A 88 9.11 11.42 -11.23
N VAL A 89 9.39 11.21 -12.52
CA VAL A 89 10.72 11.45 -13.11
C VAL A 89 11.10 12.93 -13.03
N SER A 90 12.36 13.22 -12.76
CA SER A 90 12.89 14.58 -12.77
C SER A 90 12.80 15.24 -14.16
N ASN A 91 13.12 16.54 -14.21
CA ASN A 91 13.54 17.13 -15.47
C ASN A 91 14.80 16.44 -16.00
N VAL A 92 14.99 16.49 -17.32
CA VAL A 92 16.21 16.02 -17.97
C VAL A 92 17.30 17.08 -17.81
N VAL A 93 18.53 16.64 -17.56
CA VAL A 93 19.74 17.47 -17.64
C VAL A 93 20.65 16.94 -18.74
N GLU A 94 20.98 17.81 -19.69
CA GLU A 94 22.07 17.62 -20.64
C GLU A 94 23.33 18.20 -19.98
N ALA A 95 24.14 17.34 -19.38
CA ALA A 95 25.32 17.75 -18.62
C ALA A 95 26.52 18.09 -19.52
N GLY A 96 26.32 18.15 -20.83
CA GLY A 96 27.34 18.43 -21.83
C GLY A 96 27.72 17.17 -22.63
N ARG A 97 28.90 17.17 -23.25
CA ARG A 97 29.35 16.10 -24.16
C ARG A 97 30.87 15.89 -24.10
N ASP A 98 31.30 14.75 -24.59
CA ASP A 98 32.69 14.37 -24.75
C ASP A 98 33.00 13.88 -26.16
N ALA A 99 34.28 13.93 -26.55
CA ALA A 99 34.75 13.28 -27.77
C ALA A 99 36.24 12.95 -27.68
N LEU A 100 36.66 12.02 -28.55
CA LEU A 100 38.06 11.64 -28.70
C LEU A 100 38.88 12.78 -29.32
N ILE A 101 40.14 12.86 -28.92
CA ILE A 101 41.13 13.72 -29.55
C ILE A 101 41.81 12.94 -30.68
N ASP A 102 41.71 13.44 -31.91
CA ASP A 102 42.35 12.81 -33.08
C ASP A 102 43.85 13.07 -33.10
N ARG A 103 44.24 14.29 -32.72
CA ARG A 103 45.64 14.72 -32.72
C ARG A 103 45.87 15.93 -31.84
N VAL A 104 47.00 15.92 -31.14
CA VAL A 104 47.56 17.10 -30.47
C VAL A 104 48.82 17.57 -31.19
N SER A 105 48.93 18.87 -31.41
CA SER A 105 50.12 19.51 -31.98
C SER A 105 50.42 20.83 -31.28
N TYR A 106 51.64 21.35 -31.42
CA TYR A 106 51.99 22.69 -30.96
C TYR A 106 52.87 23.38 -32.00
N ASP A 107 52.80 24.71 -32.03
CA ASP A 107 53.71 25.54 -32.82
C ASP A 107 55.07 25.65 -32.10
N PRO A 108 56.20 25.21 -32.68
CA PRO A 108 57.50 25.25 -32.01
C PRO A 108 58.04 26.68 -31.76
N THR A 109 57.45 27.70 -32.39
CA THR A 109 57.87 29.11 -32.25
C THR A 109 57.11 29.81 -31.11
N THR A 110 55.81 29.54 -31.00
CA THR A 110 54.92 30.20 -30.02
C THR A 110 54.56 29.30 -28.84
N GLY A 111 54.74 27.98 -29.00
CA GLY A 111 54.39 26.92 -28.05
C GLY A 111 52.88 26.71 -27.87
N VAL A 112 52.03 27.37 -28.66
CA VAL A 112 50.56 27.24 -28.59
C VAL A 112 50.15 25.82 -28.98
N VAL A 113 49.30 25.20 -28.14
CA VAL A 113 48.77 23.86 -28.38
C VAL A 113 47.47 23.92 -29.18
N THR A 114 47.42 23.18 -30.29
CA THR A 114 46.25 22.98 -31.14
C THR A 114 45.82 21.52 -31.08
N ILE A 115 44.53 21.31 -30.82
CA ILE A 115 43.88 20.01 -30.77
C ILE A 115 42.96 19.89 -31.97
N ARG A 116 43.05 18.74 -32.65
CA ARG A 116 42.07 18.31 -33.65
C ARG A 116 41.14 17.28 -33.02
N SER A 117 39.85 17.52 -33.15
CA SER A 117 38.75 16.63 -32.78
C SER A 117 37.61 16.93 -33.75
N GLU A 118 37.38 16.03 -34.70
CA GLU A 118 36.40 16.26 -35.77
C GLU A 118 34.98 16.50 -35.23
N GLY A 119 34.33 17.56 -35.70
CA GLY A 119 32.97 17.93 -35.32
C GLY A 119 32.76 18.22 -33.83
N HIS A 120 33.76 18.75 -33.13
CA HIS A 120 33.73 18.91 -31.66
C HIS A 120 32.57 19.81 -31.14
N GLY A 121 32.10 20.74 -31.98
CA GLY A 121 30.96 21.63 -31.69
C GLY A 121 31.19 22.65 -30.57
N LEU A 122 32.40 22.72 -30.00
CA LEU A 122 32.77 23.64 -28.91
C LEU A 122 32.82 25.09 -29.41
N ALA A 123 32.47 26.05 -28.55
CA ALA A 123 32.59 27.48 -28.83
C ALA A 123 33.77 28.13 -28.10
N THR A 124 34.34 29.19 -28.68
CA THR A 124 35.40 29.99 -28.02
C THR A 124 34.94 30.48 -26.65
N GLY A 125 35.77 30.25 -25.63
CA GLY A 125 35.48 30.61 -24.24
C GLY A 125 34.88 29.48 -23.39
N GLU A 126 34.54 28.33 -23.98
CA GLU A 126 34.11 27.16 -23.21
C GLU A 126 35.28 26.55 -22.44
N ALA A 127 34.97 26.03 -21.25
CA ALA A 127 35.91 25.33 -20.38
C ALA A 127 35.68 23.82 -20.47
N ILE A 128 36.74 23.07 -20.74
CA ILE A 128 36.72 21.61 -20.91
C ILE A 128 37.73 20.95 -19.97
N VAL A 129 37.54 19.66 -19.71
CA VAL A 129 38.53 18.79 -19.09
C VAL A 129 39.13 17.90 -20.17
N ILE A 130 40.46 17.81 -20.22
CA ILE A 130 41.18 16.89 -21.10
C ILE A 130 41.88 15.84 -20.25
N SER A 131 41.77 14.57 -20.64
CA SER A 131 42.42 13.45 -19.97
C SER A 131 42.90 12.39 -20.97
N GLY A 132 43.87 11.57 -20.57
CA GLY A 132 44.35 10.42 -21.35
C GLY A 132 45.25 10.76 -22.55
N VAL A 133 45.76 11.99 -22.67
CA VAL A 133 46.74 12.35 -23.70
C VAL A 133 48.13 11.83 -23.31
N GLU A 134 48.74 11.01 -24.16
CA GLU A 134 50.10 10.48 -23.96
C GLU A 134 51.16 11.16 -24.84
N GLY A 135 52.38 11.32 -24.29
CA GLY A 135 53.52 11.96 -24.94
C GLY A 135 53.50 13.50 -24.97
N LEU A 136 52.35 14.09 -24.66
CA LEU A 136 52.14 15.51 -24.35
C LEU A 136 51.25 15.64 -23.10
N GLU A 137 51.64 15.00 -22.01
CA GLU A 137 50.81 14.85 -20.81
C GLU A 137 50.43 16.18 -20.14
N LEU A 138 51.20 17.25 -20.41
CA LEU A 138 50.91 18.62 -19.96
C LEU A 138 49.58 19.18 -20.52
N VAL A 139 49.02 18.53 -21.56
CA VAL A 139 47.72 18.86 -22.14
C VAL A 139 46.56 18.34 -21.30
N ASN A 140 46.78 17.34 -20.46
CA ASN A 140 45.75 16.87 -19.53
C ASN A 140 45.49 17.93 -18.45
N GLY A 141 44.22 18.24 -18.19
CA GLY A 141 43.81 19.27 -17.25
C GLY A 141 42.53 19.99 -17.66
N THR A 142 42.17 21.02 -16.89
CA THR A 142 41.02 21.87 -17.19
C THR A 142 41.47 23.12 -17.95
N TRP A 143 40.85 23.40 -19.09
CA TRP A 143 41.29 24.45 -20.01
C TRP A 143 40.12 25.24 -20.57
N THR A 144 40.32 26.54 -20.78
CA THR A 144 39.46 27.33 -21.67
C THR A 144 39.99 27.24 -23.09
N ILE A 145 39.09 27.11 -24.08
CA ILE A 145 39.50 26.93 -25.47
C ILE A 145 39.21 28.14 -26.36
N THR A 146 39.93 28.22 -27.47
CA THR A 146 39.60 29.11 -28.59
C THR A 146 39.31 28.24 -29.82
N ARG A 147 38.08 28.32 -30.35
CA ARG A 147 37.69 27.60 -31.56
C ARG A 147 38.44 28.17 -32.76
N VAL A 148 39.07 27.30 -33.54
CA VAL A 148 39.74 27.65 -34.80
C VAL A 148 38.78 27.39 -35.97
N ASP A 149 38.22 26.19 -36.05
CA ASP A 149 37.19 25.79 -37.01
C ASP A 149 36.25 24.72 -36.42
N ASP A 150 35.56 23.92 -37.25
CA ASP A 150 34.64 22.87 -36.79
C ASP A 150 35.34 21.62 -36.25
N ASP A 151 36.63 21.44 -36.57
CA ASP A 151 37.41 20.24 -36.27
C ASP A 151 38.63 20.54 -35.39
N THR A 152 38.91 21.81 -35.09
CA THR A 152 40.11 22.22 -34.36
C THR A 152 39.88 23.37 -33.39
N PHE A 153 40.57 23.30 -32.25
CA PHE A 153 40.60 24.35 -31.24
C PHE A 153 41.99 24.45 -30.60
N THR A 154 42.30 25.60 -29.99
CA THR A 154 43.52 25.79 -29.20
C THR A 154 43.21 25.85 -27.71
N ILE A 155 44.19 25.45 -26.89
CA ILE A 155 44.13 25.58 -25.43
C ILE A 155 44.69 26.95 -25.03
N ASN A 156 43.94 27.69 -24.23
CA ASN A 156 44.38 28.98 -23.72
C ASN A 156 45.27 28.80 -22.49
N GLY A 157 46.38 29.53 -22.44
CA GLY A 157 47.27 29.60 -21.27
C GLY A 157 48.27 28.44 -21.12
N LEU A 158 48.28 27.47 -22.04
CA LEU A 158 49.27 26.40 -22.09
C LEU A 158 50.32 26.66 -23.18
N THR A 159 51.60 26.62 -22.79
CA THR A 159 52.74 26.69 -23.72
C THR A 159 53.57 25.42 -23.58
N VAL A 160 53.80 24.72 -24.69
CA VAL A 160 54.64 23.51 -24.75
C VAL A 160 55.89 23.79 -25.58
N THR A 161 57.06 23.36 -25.09
CA THR A 161 58.36 23.60 -25.74
C THR A 161 59.05 22.33 -26.22
N ASN A 162 58.57 21.15 -25.79
CA ASN A 162 59.09 19.85 -26.20
C ASN A 162 58.01 18.76 -26.08
N GLY A 163 58.28 17.59 -26.66
CA GLY A 163 57.39 16.43 -26.63
C GLY A 163 56.70 16.17 -27.97
N ARG A 164 55.99 15.04 -28.05
CA ARG A 164 55.25 14.61 -29.24
C ARG A 164 54.06 13.78 -28.81
N TYR A 165 52.88 14.14 -29.28
CA TYR A 165 51.66 13.36 -29.11
C TYR A 165 51.87 11.93 -29.62
N ARG A 166 51.56 10.95 -28.78
CA ARG A 166 51.65 9.54 -29.14
C ARG A 166 50.27 9.01 -29.49
N GLU A 167 49.36 9.00 -28.54
CA GLU A 167 47.99 8.50 -28.68
C GLU A 167 47.09 8.99 -27.55
N GLY A 168 45.81 8.61 -27.63
CA GLY A 168 44.82 8.85 -26.59
C GLY A 168 44.31 10.29 -26.50
N GLY A 169 43.53 10.57 -25.47
CA GLY A 169 42.95 11.88 -25.25
C GLY A 169 41.45 11.88 -25.46
N VAL A 170 40.74 12.34 -24.43
CA VAL A 170 39.33 12.69 -24.49
C VAL A 170 39.21 14.11 -23.96
N TRP A 171 38.43 14.94 -24.64
CA TRP A 171 37.95 16.17 -24.04
C TRP A 171 36.50 15.99 -23.59
N THR A 172 36.17 16.60 -22.45
CA THR A 172 34.84 16.59 -21.89
C THR A 172 34.43 18.03 -21.59
N TRP A 173 33.39 18.50 -22.25
CA TRP A 173 32.64 19.68 -21.85
C TRP A 173 31.51 19.20 -20.95
N GLY A 174 31.82 19.03 -19.67
CA GLY A 174 30.91 18.45 -18.68
C GLY A 174 30.82 19.27 -17.41
N VAL A 175 29.97 18.82 -16.50
CA VAL A 175 29.84 19.39 -15.16
C VAL A 175 30.69 18.63 -14.13
N ALA A 176 31.07 19.31 -13.05
CA ALA A 176 31.80 18.68 -11.95
C ALA A 176 30.88 17.92 -11.00
N THR A 177 29.67 18.44 -10.83
CA THR A 177 28.74 17.99 -9.81
C THR A 177 27.31 18.08 -10.32
N ILE A 178 26.54 17.02 -10.09
CA ILE A 178 25.09 17.01 -10.25
C ILE A 178 24.45 17.56 -8.98
N VAL A 179 23.46 18.45 -9.16
CA VAL A 179 22.67 19.04 -8.08
C VAL A 179 21.26 18.47 -8.16
N TYR A 180 20.75 18.03 -7.01
CA TYR A 180 19.36 17.63 -6.82
C TYR A 180 18.68 18.68 -5.96
N GLY A 181 17.65 19.33 -6.48
CA GLY A 181 16.79 20.26 -5.76
C GLY A 181 15.36 19.73 -5.66
N ALA A 182 14.51 20.43 -4.91
CA ALA A 182 13.12 20.04 -4.67
C ALA A 182 12.96 18.58 -4.18
N VAL A 183 13.93 18.06 -3.45
CA VAL A 183 13.90 16.70 -2.90
C VAL A 183 12.88 16.68 -1.75
N GLU A 184 11.84 15.87 -1.89
CA GLU A 184 10.71 15.84 -0.96
C GLU A 184 11.12 15.24 0.40
N PRO A 185 10.80 15.89 1.53
CA PRO A 185 10.92 15.25 2.84
C PRO A 185 9.78 14.24 3.04
N PRO A 186 10.01 13.10 3.72
CA PRO A 186 8.96 12.13 3.99
C PRO A 186 7.92 12.70 4.97
N ALA A 187 6.65 12.45 4.70
CA ALA A 187 5.56 12.77 5.63
C ALA A 187 5.44 11.74 6.78
N GLU A 188 5.90 10.51 6.56
CA GLU A 188 5.75 9.41 7.51
C GLU A 188 6.95 9.29 8.45
N ALA A 189 6.70 9.32 9.76
CA ALA A 189 7.75 9.22 10.79
C ALA A 189 8.52 7.88 10.81
N LYS A 190 8.03 6.84 10.10
CA LYS A 190 8.70 5.54 10.01
C LYS A 190 9.81 5.50 8.96
N VAL A 191 9.87 6.50 8.07
CA VAL A 191 10.94 6.62 7.06
C VAL A 191 12.24 6.92 7.78
N ALA A 192 13.27 6.09 7.51
CA ALA A 192 14.58 6.21 8.14
C ALA A 192 15.63 6.76 7.17
N LYS A 193 15.47 6.51 5.86
CA LYS A 193 16.42 6.96 4.84
C LYS A 193 15.71 7.44 3.59
N ARG A 194 16.44 8.25 2.81
CA ARG A 194 16.08 8.66 1.46
C ARG A 194 17.13 8.19 0.48
N GLN A 195 16.68 7.78 -0.70
CA GLN A 195 17.56 7.46 -1.81
C GLN A 195 17.22 8.31 -3.03
N ILE A 196 18.24 8.89 -3.64
CA ILE A 196 18.17 9.55 -4.94
C ILE A 196 18.85 8.64 -5.94
N LEU A 197 18.12 8.32 -7.00
CA LEU A 197 18.48 7.37 -8.03
C LEU A 197 18.77 8.17 -9.30
N ARG A 198 19.94 7.99 -9.92
CA ARG A 198 20.31 8.62 -11.20
C ARG A 198 20.64 7.53 -12.22
N ASN A 199 20.36 7.79 -13.49
CA ASN A 199 20.80 6.92 -14.57
C ASN A 199 22.28 7.14 -14.95
N LEU A 200 22.84 6.22 -15.72
CA LEU A 200 24.06 6.46 -16.50
C LEU A 200 23.69 7.18 -17.80
N ASP A 201 24.67 7.79 -18.47
CA ASP A 201 24.47 8.53 -19.71
C ASP A 201 23.56 7.80 -20.70
N GLY A 202 22.40 8.41 -20.97
CA GLY A 202 21.42 7.92 -21.95
C GLY A 202 20.70 6.61 -21.59
N ASN A 203 21.11 5.89 -20.54
CA ASN A 203 20.48 4.64 -20.12
C ASN A 203 19.20 4.92 -19.34
N ALA A 204 18.03 4.71 -19.94
CA ALA A 204 16.75 4.94 -19.25
C ALA A 204 16.17 3.70 -18.56
N GLU A 205 16.86 2.55 -18.58
CA GLU A 205 16.33 1.27 -18.10
C GLU A 205 16.79 0.93 -16.68
N THR A 206 18.03 1.29 -16.33
CA THR A 206 18.61 1.00 -15.01
C THR A 206 19.14 2.26 -14.34
N PHE A 207 18.69 2.49 -13.12
CA PHE A 207 19.12 3.58 -12.26
C PHE A 207 20.03 3.05 -11.16
N TYR A 208 20.79 3.93 -10.53
CA TYR A 208 21.72 3.57 -9.46
C TYR A 208 21.54 4.51 -8.29
N VAL A 209 21.72 3.98 -7.07
CA VAL A 209 21.66 4.81 -5.85
C VAL A 209 22.84 5.77 -5.82
N ASP A 210 22.56 7.04 -6.14
CA ASP A 210 23.57 8.09 -6.18
C ASP A 210 23.79 8.69 -4.79
N VAL A 211 22.69 9.08 -4.13
CA VAL A 211 22.69 9.59 -2.77
C VAL A 211 21.83 8.68 -1.91
N GLU A 212 22.39 8.17 -0.82
CA GLU A 212 21.64 7.58 0.30
C GLU A 212 21.93 8.42 1.55
N THR A 213 20.87 8.86 2.24
CA THR A 213 21.01 9.74 3.40
C THR A 213 19.97 9.47 4.48
N GLU A 214 20.36 9.70 5.73
CA GLU A 214 19.49 9.73 6.91
C GLU A 214 18.99 11.15 7.22
N ASP A 215 19.47 12.18 6.48
CA ASP A 215 18.85 13.50 6.53
C ASP A 215 17.44 13.39 5.94
N LEU A 216 16.41 13.70 6.72
CA LEU A 216 15.00 13.64 6.32
C LEU A 216 14.39 15.02 6.06
N THR A 217 15.17 16.10 6.13
CA THR A 217 14.67 17.48 6.08
C THR A 217 15.20 18.30 4.92
N ALA A 218 16.47 18.09 4.52
CA ALA A 218 17.05 18.85 3.43
C ALA A 218 16.32 18.61 2.11
N THR A 219 16.14 19.67 1.33
CA THR A 219 15.47 19.64 0.03
C THR A 219 16.43 19.75 -1.14
N ALA A 220 17.74 19.76 -0.85
CA ALA A 220 18.79 19.84 -1.86
C ALA A 220 20.00 18.96 -1.49
N PHE A 221 20.56 18.30 -2.50
CA PHE A 221 21.72 17.42 -2.41
C PHE A 221 22.64 17.62 -3.61
N VAL A 222 23.87 17.14 -3.51
CA VAL A 222 24.84 17.19 -4.60
C VAL A 222 25.60 15.87 -4.70
N SER A 223 25.99 15.48 -5.91
CA SER A 223 26.84 14.32 -6.16
C SER A 223 27.92 14.63 -7.20
N PRO A 224 29.21 14.45 -6.86
CA PRO A 224 30.32 14.54 -7.82
C PRO A 224 30.61 13.18 -8.50
N LYS A 225 29.78 12.15 -8.29
CA LYS A 225 30.05 10.80 -8.83
C LYS A 225 30.01 10.80 -10.35
N THR A 226 31.06 10.28 -10.98
CA THR A 226 31.05 9.98 -12.42
C THR A 226 30.21 8.73 -12.70
N ASP A 227 29.90 8.48 -13.97
CA ASP A 227 29.12 7.32 -14.38
C ASP A 227 29.80 5.99 -14.03
N GLU A 228 31.13 5.91 -14.16
CA GLU A 228 31.89 4.74 -13.72
C GLU A 228 31.74 4.50 -12.20
N GLN A 229 31.79 5.56 -11.40
CA GLN A 229 31.62 5.47 -9.95
C GLN A 229 30.16 5.14 -9.57
N LEU A 230 29.20 5.66 -10.33
CA LEU A 230 27.79 5.39 -10.12
C LEU A 230 27.43 3.93 -10.48
N ALA A 231 27.98 3.43 -11.59
CA ALA A 231 27.79 2.06 -12.07
C ALA A 231 28.32 0.99 -11.12
N ALA A 232 29.31 1.32 -10.28
CA ALA A 232 29.81 0.45 -9.21
C ALA A 232 28.86 0.34 -8.00
N GLY A 233 27.81 1.18 -7.95
CA GLY A 233 26.81 1.19 -6.88
C GLY A 233 25.70 0.16 -7.05
N THR A 234 24.66 0.27 -6.22
CA THR A 234 23.50 -0.64 -6.26
C THR A 234 22.60 -0.31 -7.45
N PRO A 235 22.43 -1.22 -8.43
CA PRO A 235 21.50 -1.02 -9.53
C PRO A 235 20.05 -1.19 -9.07
N VAL A 236 19.16 -0.40 -9.68
CA VAL A 236 17.72 -0.41 -9.51
C VAL A 236 17.11 -0.38 -10.92
N PRO A 237 16.81 -1.54 -11.51
CA PRO A 237 16.16 -1.61 -12.81
C PRO A 237 14.74 -1.04 -12.72
N LEU A 238 14.26 -0.39 -13.78
CA LEU A 238 12.86 0.06 -13.87
C LEU A 238 11.91 -1.07 -14.25
N VAL A 239 12.38 -2.05 -15.02
CA VAL A 239 11.62 -3.18 -15.53
C VAL A 239 12.45 -4.45 -15.30
N PHE A 240 11.80 -5.55 -14.90
CA PHE A 240 12.46 -6.87 -14.80
C PHE A 240 12.34 -7.64 -16.12
N ASP A 241 13.01 -8.79 -16.21
CA ASP A 241 12.94 -9.71 -17.36
C ASP A 241 11.51 -10.23 -17.67
N ASP A 242 10.56 -10.02 -16.75
CA ASP A 242 9.15 -10.38 -16.91
C ASP A 242 8.27 -9.23 -17.45
N ASP A 243 8.90 -8.15 -17.92
CA ASP A 243 8.29 -6.89 -18.39
C ASP A 243 7.45 -6.16 -17.34
N LEU A 244 7.55 -6.53 -16.05
CA LEU A 244 6.83 -5.85 -14.97
C LEU A 244 7.67 -4.71 -14.36
N PRO A 245 7.04 -3.60 -13.93
CA PRO A 245 7.74 -2.49 -13.30
C PRO A 245 8.45 -2.93 -12.01
N ALA A 246 9.77 -3.00 -12.08
CA ALA A 246 10.64 -3.49 -11.03
C ALA A 246 10.70 -2.54 -9.83
N ALA A 247 10.98 -1.27 -10.10
CA ALA A 247 11.15 -0.26 -9.07
C ALA A 247 9.84 0.23 -8.46
N ASN A 248 8.69 -0.04 -9.10
CA ASN A 248 7.36 0.45 -8.71
C ASN A 248 6.41 -0.63 -8.16
N ARG A 249 6.96 -1.75 -7.68
CA ARG A 249 6.19 -2.84 -7.07
C ARG A 249 5.90 -2.67 -5.57
N PHE A 250 6.46 -1.65 -4.94
CA PHE A 250 6.38 -1.39 -3.50
C PHE A 250 5.24 -0.43 -3.14
N GLY A 251 4.10 -0.58 -3.81
CA GLY A 251 2.90 0.18 -3.47
C GLY A 251 2.38 -0.20 -2.08
N VAL A 252 1.64 0.71 -1.46
CA VAL A 252 1.03 0.49 -0.15
C VAL A 252 -0.20 -0.42 -0.25
N PRO A 253 -0.51 -1.23 0.78
CA PRO A 253 -1.72 -2.05 0.77
C PRO A 253 -3.00 -1.22 0.59
N PRO A 254 -4.02 -1.73 -0.13
CA PRO A 254 -5.23 -0.98 -0.43
C PRO A 254 -6.06 -0.74 0.84
N SER A 255 -6.11 0.51 1.29
CA SER A 255 -6.84 0.91 2.51
C SER A 255 -8.37 0.77 2.42
N HIS A 256 -8.92 0.51 1.24
CA HIS A 256 -10.37 0.38 1.03
C HIS A 256 -10.87 -1.07 1.12
N LYS A 257 -9.95 -2.04 1.22
CA LYS A 257 -10.25 -3.45 1.43
C LYS A 257 -10.23 -3.78 2.92
N ALA A 258 -11.31 -4.36 3.43
CA ALA A 258 -11.48 -4.63 4.86
C ALA A 258 -11.04 -6.02 5.31
N VAL A 259 -10.92 -6.96 4.37
CA VAL A 259 -10.62 -8.34 4.69
C VAL A 259 -9.26 -8.69 4.15
N VAL A 260 -8.42 -9.29 5.01
CA VAL A 260 -7.10 -9.79 4.63
C VAL A 260 -6.95 -11.27 4.99
N ALA A 261 -6.18 -12.00 4.19
CA ALA A 261 -5.82 -13.38 4.46
C ALA A 261 -4.41 -13.72 3.93
N SER A 262 -3.63 -14.49 4.68
CA SER A 262 -2.34 -15.00 4.20
C SER A 262 -2.51 -16.36 3.53
N HIS A 263 -2.01 -16.50 2.30
CA HIS A 263 -2.06 -17.76 1.57
C HIS A 263 -0.84 -17.89 0.65
N LEU A 264 -0.15 -19.05 0.71
CA LEU A 264 1.01 -19.39 -0.12
C LEU A 264 2.09 -18.29 -0.20
N GLY A 265 2.42 -17.68 0.94
CA GLY A 265 3.49 -16.66 1.01
C GLY A 265 3.09 -15.27 0.51
N ARG A 266 1.81 -15.03 0.24
CA ARG A 266 1.24 -13.73 -0.13
C ARG A 266 0.14 -13.33 0.86
N ILE A 267 -0.20 -12.05 0.87
CA ILE A 267 -1.41 -11.53 1.51
C ILE A 267 -2.41 -11.16 0.43
N PHE A 268 -3.66 -11.55 0.64
CA PHE A 268 -4.80 -11.18 -0.20
C PHE A 268 -5.66 -10.17 0.54
N ALA A 269 -6.23 -9.20 -0.17
CA ALA A 269 -7.15 -8.21 0.38
C ALA A 269 -8.41 -8.06 -0.48
N THR A 270 -9.58 -8.04 0.16
CA THR A 270 -10.89 -7.89 -0.50
C THR A 270 -11.92 -7.21 0.40
N ALA A 271 -13.17 -7.16 -0.07
CA ALA A 271 -14.36 -6.60 0.55
C ALA A 271 -14.27 -5.08 0.76
N ASP A 272 -15.07 -4.34 0.00
CA ASP A 272 -15.13 -2.89 0.11
C ASP A 272 -16.00 -2.47 1.29
N VAL A 273 -15.58 -1.42 2.00
CA VAL A 273 -16.37 -0.86 3.10
C VAL A 273 -16.90 0.51 2.73
N THR A 274 -18.17 0.72 3.10
CA THR A 274 -18.82 2.02 3.02
C THR A 274 -18.61 2.80 4.30
N TYR A 275 -18.02 4.00 4.17
CA TYR A 275 -17.96 4.97 5.26
C TYR A 275 -19.18 5.90 5.23
N SER A 276 -19.86 6.09 6.36
CA SER A 276 -21.08 6.89 6.45
C SER A 276 -21.30 7.51 7.84
N GLU A 277 -20.23 7.77 8.58
CA GLU A 277 -20.32 8.38 9.91
C GLU A 277 -20.39 9.91 9.81
N GLY A 278 -21.42 10.48 10.44
CA GLY A 278 -21.67 11.93 10.49
C GLY A 278 -22.56 12.43 9.35
N HIS A 279 -22.46 13.73 9.07
CA HIS A 279 -23.16 14.41 7.98
C HIS A 279 -22.19 15.28 7.18
N VAL A 280 -22.62 15.66 5.97
CA VAL A 280 -21.90 16.61 5.12
C VAL A 280 -22.72 17.86 4.84
N GLU A 281 -22.03 18.97 4.65
CA GLU A 281 -22.56 20.27 4.23
C GLU A 281 -22.04 20.59 2.81
N PRO A 282 -22.61 19.99 1.75
CA PRO A 282 -22.25 20.37 0.39
C PRO A 282 -22.93 21.68 -0.01
N VAL A 283 -22.21 22.49 -0.77
CA VAL A 283 -22.68 23.78 -1.30
C VAL A 283 -22.58 23.76 -2.82
N PHE A 284 -23.69 24.08 -3.50
CA PHE A 284 -23.72 24.19 -4.96
C PHE A 284 -22.65 25.18 -5.47
N GLY A 285 -21.89 24.78 -6.48
CA GLY A 285 -20.79 25.55 -7.07
C GLY A 285 -19.51 25.56 -6.22
N SER A 286 -19.45 24.85 -5.10
CA SER A 286 -18.25 24.73 -4.27
C SER A 286 -17.53 23.42 -4.53
N ARG A 287 -16.20 23.44 -4.51
CA ARG A 287 -15.37 22.23 -4.44
C ARG A 287 -15.15 21.74 -3.02
N VAL A 288 -15.47 22.56 -2.02
CA VAL A 288 -15.28 22.22 -0.60
C VAL A 288 -16.59 21.71 -0.01
N VAL A 289 -16.53 20.53 0.62
CA VAL A 289 -17.63 19.93 1.37
C VAL A 289 -17.19 19.76 2.82
N ARG A 290 -17.96 20.32 3.75
CA ARG A 290 -17.64 20.31 5.18
C ARG A 290 -18.25 19.10 5.86
N GLY A 291 -17.49 18.42 6.71
CA GLY A 291 -17.96 17.31 7.52
C GLY A 291 -18.42 17.78 8.91
N VAL A 292 -19.54 17.26 9.39
CA VAL A 292 -20.07 17.51 10.75
C VAL A 292 -20.22 16.19 11.48
N GLY A 293 -19.50 16.03 12.59
CA GLY A 293 -19.45 14.76 13.32
C GLY A 293 -18.81 13.62 12.53
N THR A 294 -17.98 13.97 11.54
CA THR A 294 -17.23 13.04 10.70
C THR A 294 -15.84 12.80 11.28
N ARG A 295 -15.19 11.74 10.82
CA ARG A 295 -13.77 11.46 11.03
C ARG A 295 -13.13 11.09 9.69
N PHE A 296 -13.06 12.08 8.81
CA PHE A 296 -12.41 11.93 7.51
C PHE A 296 -10.94 11.60 7.65
N ARG A 297 -10.46 10.77 6.74
CA ARG A 297 -9.08 10.28 6.68
C ARG A 297 -8.40 10.77 5.41
N ALA A 298 -7.10 11.01 5.47
CA ALA A 298 -6.31 11.43 4.31
C ALA A 298 -6.41 10.43 3.13
N ASN A 299 -6.51 9.13 3.43
CA ASN A 299 -6.66 8.06 2.43
C ASN A 299 -8.08 7.95 1.81
N PHE A 300 -8.99 8.89 2.09
CA PHE A 300 -10.23 9.02 1.34
C PHE A 300 -10.04 9.80 0.03
N ALA A 301 -8.90 10.47 -0.17
CA ALA A 301 -8.53 10.99 -1.48
C ALA A 301 -8.51 9.86 -2.54
N GLY A 302 -9.07 10.14 -3.72
CA GLY A 302 -9.31 9.17 -4.79
C GLY A 302 -10.59 8.33 -4.64
N ARG A 303 -11.30 8.40 -3.51
CA ARG A 303 -12.60 7.74 -3.34
C ARG A 303 -13.75 8.64 -3.84
N LEU A 304 -14.94 8.04 -3.97
CA LEU A 304 -16.16 8.72 -4.40
C LEU A 304 -17.04 9.07 -3.20
N LEU A 305 -17.48 10.33 -3.15
CA LEU A 305 -18.51 10.85 -2.26
C LEU A 305 -19.89 10.72 -2.93
N TYR A 306 -20.80 10.04 -2.23
CA TYR A 306 -22.20 9.92 -2.58
C TYR A 306 -23.03 10.70 -1.56
N VAL A 307 -23.65 11.80 -1.98
CA VAL A 307 -24.56 12.55 -1.12
C VAL A 307 -25.99 12.05 -1.36
N VAL A 308 -26.75 11.81 -0.29
CA VAL A 308 -28.14 11.39 -0.38
C VAL A 308 -28.96 12.45 -1.11
N GLY A 309 -29.58 12.07 -2.22
CA GLY A 309 -30.38 12.96 -3.07
C GLY A 309 -29.60 13.61 -4.22
N ALA A 310 -28.28 13.44 -4.29
CA ALA A 310 -27.47 13.87 -5.44
C ALA A 310 -27.66 12.92 -6.63
N LEU A 311 -27.55 13.46 -7.85
CA LEU A 311 -27.69 12.68 -9.09
C LEU A 311 -26.38 12.03 -9.54
N GLN A 312 -25.25 12.47 -9.00
CA GLN A 312 -23.92 11.94 -9.33
C GLN A 312 -23.05 11.76 -8.09
N ALA A 313 -21.99 10.97 -8.25
CA ALA A 313 -20.94 10.83 -7.26
C ALA A 313 -19.79 11.80 -7.58
N TYR A 314 -19.11 12.27 -6.55
CA TYR A 314 -18.03 13.25 -6.67
C TYR A 314 -16.71 12.64 -6.22
N GLU A 315 -15.66 12.77 -7.03
CA GLU A 315 -14.32 12.32 -6.64
C GLU A 315 -13.70 13.27 -5.62
N ILE A 316 -13.13 12.70 -4.55
CA ILE A 316 -12.42 13.42 -3.50
C ILE A 316 -10.97 13.61 -3.95
N ALA A 317 -10.57 14.84 -4.25
CA ALA A 317 -9.20 15.16 -4.64
C ALA A 317 -8.24 15.24 -3.45
N ALA A 318 -8.69 15.81 -2.33
CA ALA A 318 -7.91 15.94 -1.12
C ALA A 318 -8.80 15.98 0.13
N VAL A 319 -8.22 15.70 1.29
CA VAL A 319 -8.89 15.72 2.59
C VAL A 319 -8.06 16.52 3.57
N ASP A 320 -8.69 17.52 4.18
CA ASP A 320 -8.16 18.18 5.37
C ASP A 320 -8.71 17.47 6.61
N THR A 321 -7.87 16.69 7.28
CA THR A 321 -8.26 15.92 8.46
C THR A 321 -8.42 16.77 9.71
N ASP A 322 -7.83 17.97 9.76
CA ASP A 322 -7.91 18.85 10.92
C ASP A 322 -9.18 19.69 10.85
N ALA A 323 -9.49 20.24 9.67
CA ALA A 323 -10.72 20.99 9.42
C ALA A 323 -11.96 20.09 9.18
N GLN A 324 -11.75 18.79 8.93
CA GLN A 324 -12.79 17.85 8.49
C GLN A 324 -13.47 18.31 7.19
N GLU A 325 -12.66 18.69 6.20
CA GLU A 325 -13.11 19.21 4.90
C GLU A 325 -12.64 18.32 3.75
N LEU A 326 -13.54 18.05 2.81
CA LEU A 326 -13.22 17.36 1.56
C LEU A 326 -13.08 18.39 0.44
N THR A 327 -12.01 18.30 -0.34
CA THR A 327 -11.87 19.02 -1.60
C THR A 327 -12.21 18.07 -2.74
N LEU A 328 -13.25 18.39 -3.51
CA LEU A 328 -13.71 17.63 -4.66
C LEU A 328 -12.88 17.97 -5.92
N ALA A 329 -12.74 16.99 -6.82
CA ALA A 329 -12.10 17.18 -8.12
C ALA A 329 -12.89 18.17 -9.01
N THR A 330 -14.22 18.12 -8.93
CA THR A 330 -15.16 18.99 -9.64
C THR A 330 -16.03 19.78 -8.66
N GLU A 331 -16.62 20.88 -9.12
CA GLU A 331 -17.59 21.64 -8.31
C GLU A 331 -18.85 20.80 -8.05
N TYR A 332 -19.39 20.90 -6.83
CA TYR A 332 -20.63 20.24 -6.45
C TYR A 332 -21.80 20.87 -7.21
N ALA A 333 -22.51 20.09 -8.02
CA ALA A 333 -23.54 20.57 -8.94
C ALA A 333 -24.98 20.23 -8.50
N ASP A 334 -25.14 19.50 -7.39
CA ASP A 334 -26.45 19.16 -6.84
C ASP A 334 -26.90 20.19 -5.78
N SER A 335 -28.11 20.01 -5.22
CA SER A 335 -28.67 20.95 -4.25
C SER A 335 -27.84 21.05 -2.97
N THR A 336 -27.65 22.28 -2.49
CA THR A 336 -27.04 22.58 -1.18
C THR A 336 -27.87 21.98 -0.06
N GLY A 337 -27.22 21.38 0.94
CA GLY A 337 -27.88 20.83 2.12
C GLY A 337 -27.02 20.97 3.37
N PRO A 338 -27.55 21.48 4.50
CA PRO A 338 -26.77 21.63 5.74
C PRO A 338 -26.62 20.33 6.54
N PHE A 339 -27.38 19.28 6.21
CA PHE A 339 -27.33 17.98 6.88
C PHE A 339 -27.51 16.85 5.88
N GLY A 340 -26.64 16.81 4.87
CA GLY A 340 -26.63 15.74 3.88
C GLY A 340 -26.19 14.42 4.52
N GLY A 341 -27.03 13.39 4.43
CA GLY A 341 -26.55 12.01 4.60
C GLY A 341 -25.58 11.69 3.46
N PHE A 342 -24.56 10.87 3.72
CA PHE A 342 -23.59 10.53 2.69
C PHE A 342 -23.00 9.13 2.85
N ALA A 343 -22.30 8.70 1.81
CA ALA A 343 -21.45 7.53 1.81
C ALA A 343 -20.15 7.84 1.05
N ILE A 344 -19.00 7.42 1.59
CA ILE A 344 -17.72 7.40 0.88
C ILE A 344 -17.40 5.95 0.54
N ARG A 345 -17.13 5.68 -0.74
CA ARG A 345 -16.87 4.34 -1.27
C ARG A 345 -15.82 4.39 -2.37
N SER A 346 -15.17 3.26 -2.61
CA SER A 346 -14.34 3.08 -3.81
C SER A 346 -15.19 3.09 -5.08
N ALA A 347 -14.52 3.27 -6.22
CA ALA A 347 -15.16 3.19 -7.53
C ALA A 347 -15.88 1.83 -7.70
N PRO A 348 -17.03 1.75 -8.39
CA PRO A 348 -17.79 0.50 -8.52
C PRO A 348 -16.99 -0.68 -9.08
N GLY A 349 -16.01 -0.41 -9.96
CA GLY A 349 -15.12 -1.43 -10.53
C GLY A 349 -14.19 -2.11 -9.51
N GLU A 350 -13.99 -1.51 -8.33
CA GLU A 350 -13.16 -2.10 -7.27
C GLU A 350 -13.84 -3.27 -6.55
N ARG A 351 -15.18 -3.34 -6.57
CA ARG A 351 -15.95 -4.26 -5.71
C ARG A 351 -15.68 -5.74 -5.95
N ARG A 352 -15.32 -6.10 -7.18
CA ARG A 352 -15.03 -7.48 -7.59
C ARG A 352 -13.54 -7.79 -7.64
N LEU A 353 -12.69 -6.84 -7.26
CA LEU A 353 -11.24 -7.01 -7.25
C LEU A 353 -10.76 -7.56 -5.91
N VAL A 354 -9.94 -8.62 -6.00
CA VAL A 354 -9.15 -9.15 -4.91
C VAL A 354 -7.69 -8.81 -5.19
N TYR A 355 -7.11 -7.96 -4.35
CA TYR A 355 -5.72 -7.57 -4.46
C TYR A 355 -4.81 -8.58 -3.77
N TYR A 356 -3.55 -8.65 -4.20
CA TYR A 356 -2.56 -9.49 -3.54
C TYR A 356 -1.17 -8.85 -3.50
N SER A 357 -0.42 -9.15 -2.44
CA SER A 357 0.96 -8.69 -2.27
C SER A 357 1.95 -9.46 -3.17
N GLU A 358 3.12 -8.88 -3.35
CA GLU A 358 4.30 -9.59 -3.88
C GLU A 358 4.67 -10.80 -3.00
N PRO A 359 5.28 -11.86 -3.59
CA PRO A 359 5.58 -13.09 -2.87
C PRO A 359 6.68 -12.82 -1.83
N ALA A 360 6.46 -13.27 -0.58
CA ALA A 360 7.33 -13.04 0.56
C ALA A 360 7.60 -11.55 0.90
N LEU A 361 6.90 -10.62 0.24
CA LEU A 361 6.95 -9.17 0.48
C LEU A 361 5.53 -8.67 0.83
N PRO A 362 5.07 -8.93 2.07
CA PRO A 362 3.67 -8.72 2.46
C PRO A 362 3.23 -7.25 2.46
N GLU A 363 4.18 -6.32 2.43
CA GLU A 363 3.94 -4.87 2.40
C GLU A 363 4.06 -4.25 1.00
N ALA A 364 4.46 -5.02 -0.01
CA ALA A 364 4.60 -4.56 -1.39
C ALA A 364 3.36 -4.94 -2.20
N TRP A 365 2.54 -3.94 -2.53
CA TRP A 365 1.26 -4.08 -3.21
C TRP A 365 1.26 -3.26 -4.51
N PRO A 366 1.71 -3.85 -5.63
CA PRO A 366 1.60 -3.21 -6.92
C PRO A 366 0.11 -2.98 -7.27
N PRO A 367 -0.26 -1.82 -7.83
CA PRO A 367 -1.66 -1.52 -8.14
C PRO A 367 -2.26 -2.45 -9.21
N TRP A 368 -1.43 -3.10 -10.02
CA TRP A 368 -1.87 -4.07 -11.03
C TRP A 368 -2.02 -5.50 -10.50
N ASN A 369 -1.62 -5.79 -9.26
CA ASN A 369 -1.78 -7.11 -8.66
C ASN A 369 -3.20 -7.29 -8.11
N ALA A 370 -4.15 -7.46 -9.02
CA ALA A 370 -5.55 -7.73 -8.70
C ALA A 370 -6.11 -8.86 -9.58
N ILE A 371 -6.96 -9.68 -9.00
CA ILE A 371 -7.80 -10.64 -9.74
C ILE A 371 -9.26 -10.16 -9.68
N ALA A 372 -9.98 -10.29 -10.79
CA ALA A 372 -11.40 -9.99 -10.83
C ALA A 372 -12.20 -11.29 -10.70
N LEU A 373 -13.22 -11.29 -9.83
CA LEU A 373 -14.20 -12.37 -9.83
C LEU A 373 -15.24 -12.16 -10.94
N PRO A 374 -15.80 -13.25 -11.51
CA PRO A 374 -16.94 -13.16 -12.42
C PRO A 374 -18.10 -12.36 -11.82
N GLU A 375 -18.83 -11.62 -12.66
CA GLU A 375 -20.02 -10.88 -12.24
C GLU A 375 -21.22 -11.81 -12.06
N ASP A 376 -21.77 -11.85 -10.85
CA ASP A 376 -22.93 -12.67 -10.45
C ASP A 376 -24.01 -11.88 -9.68
N GLY A 377 -23.79 -10.58 -9.47
CA GLY A 377 -24.69 -9.71 -8.71
C GLY A 377 -24.60 -9.89 -7.18
N ASP A 378 -23.55 -10.55 -6.68
CA ASP A 378 -23.29 -10.76 -5.27
C ASP A 378 -22.13 -9.88 -4.75
N GLU A 379 -22.05 -9.74 -3.43
CA GLU A 379 -21.09 -8.89 -2.73
C GLU A 379 -20.02 -9.73 -2.03
N ILE A 380 -18.75 -9.45 -2.30
CA ILE A 380 -17.63 -10.09 -1.61
C ILE A 380 -17.55 -9.56 -0.17
N ILE A 381 -17.62 -10.46 0.80
CA ILE A 381 -17.69 -10.14 2.23
C ILE A 381 -16.54 -10.71 3.06
N GLY A 382 -15.75 -11.64 2.51
CA GLY A 382 -14.78 -12.38 3.31
C GLY A 382 -13.77 -13.20 2.52
N LEU A 383 -12.76 -13.69 3.24
CA LEU A 383 -11.74 -14.61 2.78
C LEU A 383 -11.57 -15.71 3.82
N MET A 384 -11.44 -16.95 3.35
CA MET A 384 -11.20 -18.09 4.21
C MET A 384 -10.16 -19.01 3.59
N VAL A 385 -9.05 -19.22 4.29
CA VAL A 385 -8.03 -20.20 3.88
C VAL A 385 -8.39 -21.55 4.49
N LYS A 386 -8.65 -22.57 3.66
CA LYS A 386 -8.95 -23.92 4.12
C LYS A 386 -8.18 -24.93 3.27
N GLY A 387 -7.42 -25.80 3.92
CA GLY A 387 -6.54 -26.75 3.25
C GLY A 387 -5.52 -26.02 2.36
N SER A 388 -5.45 -26.41 1.08
CA SER A 388 -4.54 -25.81 0.09
C SER A 388 -5.17 -24.70 -0.75
N PHE A 389 -6.39 -24.25 -0.42
CA PHE A 389 -7.13 -23.28 -1.23
C PHE A 389 -7.46 -22.00 -0.45
N LEU A 390 -7.57 -20.90 -1.19
CA LEU A 390 -8.20 -19.68 -0.74
C LEU A 390 -9.66 -19.69 -1.18
N TYR A 391 -10.58 -19.52 -0.24
CA TYR A 391 -12.00 -19.35 -0.52
C TYR A 391 -12.35 -17.87 -0.40
N ILE A 392 -13.07 -17.37 -1.39
CA ILE A 392 -13.57 -16.00 -1.47
C ILE A 392 -15.06 -16.08 -1.16
N LEU A 393 -15.44 -15.47 -0.04
CA LEU A 393 -16.79 -15.56 0.51
C LEU A 393 -17.61 -14.37 0.02
N GLU A 394 -18.79 -14.66 -0.51
CA GLU A 394 -19.81 -13.68 -0.85
C GLU A 394 -21.03 -13.87 0.04
N ARG A 395 -22.04 -12.99 -0.06
CA ARG A 395 -23.27 -13.14 0.75
C ARG A 395 -24.04 -14.40 0.43
N ARG A 396 -24.03 -14.85 -0.84
CA ARG A 396 -24.82 -15.99 -1.33
C ARG A 396 -23.99 -17.06 -2.05
N HIS A 397 -22.75 -16.76 -2.45
CA HIS A 397 -21.87 -17.74 -3.06
C HIS A 397 -20.51 -17.85 -2.36
N ILE A 398 -19.83 -18.96 -2.61
CA ILE A 398 -18.42 -19.14 -2.24
C ILE A 398 -17.66 -19.52 -3.50
N TYR A 399 -16.58 -18.80 -3.78
CA TYR A 399 -15.63 -19.15 -4.82
C TYR A 399 -14.40 -19.80 -4.22
N ARG A 400 -13.90 -20.86 -4.85
CA ARG A 400 -12.60 -21.47 -4.58
C ARG A 400 -11.58 -20.88 -5.54
N PHE A 401 -10.52 -20.32 -5.01
CA PHE A 401 -9.39 -19.78 -5.75
C PHE A 401 -8.16 -20.67 -5.57
N THR A 402 -7.48 -20.94 -6.68
CA THR A 402 -6.26 -21.74 -6.74
C THR A 402 -5.28 -21.09 -7.70
N PHE A 403 -4.00 -21.15 -7.37
CA PHE A 403 -2.89 -20.67 -8.19
C PHE A 403 -1.63 -21.49 -7.83
N GLN A 404 -0.60 -21.47 -8.68
CA GLN A 404 0.65 -22.17 -8.41
C GLN A 404 1.77 -21.21 -8.03
N ASN A 405 2.07 -20.24 -8.90
CA ASN A 405 3.17 -19.28 -8.68
C ASN A 405 2.67 -17.84 -8.73
N ASP A 406 1.88 -17.51 -9.75
CA ASP A 406 1.45 -16.16 -10.04
C ASP A 406 -0.08 -16.09 -10.21
N PRO A 407 -0.79 -15.50 -9.23
CA PRO A 407 -2.23 -15.31 -9.30
C PRO A 407 -2.74 -14.64 -10.58
N ALA A 408 -1.97 -13.76 -11.22
CA ALA A 408 -2.39 -13.12 -12.48
C ALA A 408 -2.30 -14.03 -13.70
N ARG A 409 -1.35 -14.98 -13.71
CA ARG A 409 -1.07 -15.84 -14.88
C ARG A 409 -1.73 -17.22 -14.78
N ASP A 410 -1.73 -17.81 -13.59
CA ASP A 410 -2.20 -19.18 -13.36
C ASP A 410 -3.35 -19.28 -12.35
N GLY A 411 -3.78 -18.16 -11.77
CA GLY A 411 -4.90 -18.09 -10.84
C GLY A 411 -6.24 -18.24 -11.55
N ASN A 412 -7.11 -19.12 -11.04
CA ASN A 412 -8.48 -19.22 -11.54
C ASN A 412 -9.50 -19.39 -10.41
N PRO A 413 -10.55 -18.55 -10.35
CA PRO A 413 -11.67 -18.74 -9.44
C PRO A 413 -12.69 -19.75 -10.00
N PHE A 414 -13.19 -20.62 -9.14
CA PHE A 414 -14.25 -21.58 -9.46
C PHE A 414 -15.39 -21.45 -8.44
N LEU A 415 -16.64 -21.43 -8.90
CA LEU A 415 -17.78 -21.47 -7.99
C LEU A 415 -17.73 -22.78 -7.19
N ALA A 416 -17.67 -22.67 -5.87
CA ALA A 416 -17.67 -23.82 -4.97
C ALA A 416 -19.11 -24.20 -4.61
N THR A 417 -19.90 -23.28 -4.07
CA THR A 417 -21.29 -23.56 -3.65
C THR A 417 -22.15 -22.31 -3.76
N MET A 418 -23.47 -22.49 -3.88
CA MET A 418 -24.49 -21.44 -3.88
C MET A 418 -25.02 -21.15 -2.47
N ARG A 419 -24.10 -21.14 -1.50
CA ARG A 419 -24.28 -20.69 -0.11
C ARG A 419 -23.12 -19.78 0.23
N GLY A 420 -23.35 -18.75 1.01
CA GLY A 420 -22.37 -17.68 1.28
C GLY A 420 -22.01 -17.56 2.76
N CYS A 421 -21.68 -16.36 3.19
CA CYS A 421 -21.55 -16.02 4.60
C CYS A 421 -21.97 -14.56 4.80
N LEU A 422 -22.51 -14.22 5.96
CA LEU A 422 -23.05 -12.88 6.20
C LEU A 422 -21.96 -11.80 6.22
N ASN A 423 -20.83 -12.10 6.84
CA ASN A 423 -19.64 -11.25 6.92
C ASN A 423 -18.39 -12.12 7.17
N ASN A 424 -17.19 -11.55 7.03
CA ASN A 424 -15.92 -12.27 7.24
C ASN A 424 -15.76 -12.93 8.62
N ARG A 425 -16.51 -12.50 9.63
CA ARG A 425 -16.40 -12.99 11.01
C ARG A 425 -17.47 -14.01 11.36
N CYS A 426 -18.45 -14.27 10.49
CA CYS A 426 -19.54 -15.21 10.73
C CYS A 426 -19.23 -16.65 10.31
N HIS A 427 -17.96 -16.98 10.06
CA HIS A 427 -17.50 -18.33 9.83
C HIS A 427 -16.48 -18.77 10.88
N VAL A 428 -16.43 -20.08 11.14
CA VAL A 428 -15.35 -20.70 11.91
C VAL A 428 -15.00 -22.06 11.34
N GLN A 429 -13.70 -22.37 11.34
CA GLN A 429 -13.20 -23.67 10.89
C GLN A 429 -13.03 -24.59 12.09
N VAL A 430 -13.64 -25.76 12.03
CA VAL A 430 -13.52 -26.81 13.04
C VAL A 430 -13.24 -28.11 12.31
N GLU A 431 -12.09 -28.72 12.61
CA GLU A 431 -11.59 -29.91 11.91
C GLU A 431 -11.49 -29.65 10.39
N ASP A 432 -12.20 -30.42 9.56
CA ASP A 432 -12.21 -30.28 8.10
C ASP A 432 -13.47 -29.55 7.57
N ARG A 433 -14.25 -28.91 8.46
CA ARG A 433 -15.48 -28.20 8.07
C ARG A 433 -15.42 -26.74 8.49
N ALA A 434 -15.99 -25.88 7.66
CA ALA A 434 -16.28 -24.50 7.99
C ALA A 434 -17.76 -24.35 8.30
N TYR A 435 -18.09 -23.85 9.48
CA TYR A 435 -19.46 -23.57 9.88
C TYR A 435 -19.73 -22.08 9.70
N MET A 436 -20.76 -21.74 8.95
CA MET A 436 -21.02 -20.38 8.49
C MET A 436 -22.49 -20.00 8.72
N LEU A 437 -22.71 -18.71 9.00
CA LEU A 437 -24.04 -18.11 9.07
C LEU A 437 -24.27 -17.25 7.83
N ASP A 438 -25.36 -17.50 7.11
CA ASP A 438 -25.84 -16.70 5.98
C ASP A 438 -27.29 -16.25 6.16
N GLU A 439 -27.91 -15.66 5.13
CA GLU A 439 -29.29 -15.15 5.16
C GLU A 439 -30.33 -16.27 5.35
N ALA A 440 -30.01 -17.53 5.02
CA ALA A 440 -30.92 -18.67 5.13
C ALA A 440 -30.79 -19.40 6.49
N GLY A 441 -29.62 -19.34 7.12
CA GLY A 441 -29.36 -19.96 8.43
C GLY A 441 -27.89 -20.38 8.59
N ILE A 442 -27.65 -21.43 9.37
CA ILE A 442 -26.31 -21.94 9.61
C ILE A 442 -26.11 -23.22 8.80
N HIS A 443 -25.00 -23.26 8.05
CA HIS A 443 -24.60 -24.39 7.23
C HIS A 443 -23.16 -24.82 7.52
N ALA A 444 -22.85 -26.08 7.19
CA ALA A 444 -21.52 -26.65 7.27
C ALA A 444 -20.97 -26.88 5.85
N PHE A 445 -19.78 -26.37 5.60
CA PHE A 445 -19.09 -26.41 4.32
C PHE A 445 -17.79 -27.21 4.44
N ASP A 446 -17.65 -28.28 3.67
CA ASP A 446 -16.47 -29.15 3.67
C ASP A 446 -15.46 -28.82 2.56
N GLY A 447 -15.81 -27.93 1.63
CA GLY A 447 -15.01 -27.61 0.45
C GLY A 447 -15.56 -28.20 -0.86
N GLY A 448 -16.67 -28.95 -0.77
CA GLY A 448 -17.38 -29.56 -1.89
C GLY A 448 -18.24 -28.58 -2.70
N GLN A 449 -19.09 -29.16 -3.56
CA GLN A 449 -20.00 -28.39 -4.43
C GLN A 449 -21.31 -27.98 -3.74
N GLU A 450 -21.61 -28.60 -2.62
CA GLU A 450 -22.81 -28.36 -1.83
C GLU A 450 -22.39 -28.05 -0.40
N SER A 451 -23.24 -27.30 0.30
CA SER A 451 -23.08 -27.09 1.74
C SER A 451 -24.26 -27.71 2.47
N GLN A 452 -23.98 -28.34 3.61
CA GLN A 452 -24.99 -29.03 4.42
C GLN A 452 -25.72 -28.03 5.31
N ASP A 453 -27.04 -28.00 5.22
CA ASP A 453 -27.89 -27.27 6.17
C ASP A 453 -27.95 -27.96 7.52
N ILE A 454 -27.53 -27.26 8.57
CA ILE A 454 -27.52 -27.80 9.94
C ILE A 454 -28.50 -27.06 10.85
N SER A 455 -28.93 -25.85 10.48
CA SER A 455 -29.88 -25.06 11.28
C SER A 455 -31.35 -25.42 11.08
N THR A 456 -31.68 -26.45 10.29
CA THR A 456 -33.07 -26.88 10.07
C THR A 456 -33.87 -27.07 11.38
N PRO A 457 -33.32 -27.64 12.47
CA PRO A 457 -34.04 -27.77 13.74
C PRO A 457 -34.42 -26.42 14.40
N ILE A 458 -33.68 -25.35 14.10
CA ILE A 458 -33.86 -24.01 14.67
C ILE A 458 -34.29 -22.98 13.60
N GLN A 459 -34.84 -23.44 12.48
CA GLN A 459 -35.15 -22.57 11.33
C GLN A 459 -36.11 -21.42 11.67
N THR A 460 -36.94 -21.61 12.69
CA THR A 460 -37.87 -20.60 13.21
C THR A 460 -37.17 -19.34 13.74
N LEU A 461 -35.89 -19.41 14.12
CA LEU A 461 -35.11 -18.25 14.57
C LEU A 461 -34.78 -17.29 13.42
N PHE A 462 -34.67 -17.80 12.18
CA PHE A 462 -34.25 -17.02 11.01
C PHE A 462 -35.44 -16.46 10.20
N GLN A 463 -36.64 -17.00 10.41
CA GLN A 463 -37.86 -16.57 9.71
C GLN A 463 -38.33 -15.19 10.17
N GLN A 464 -38.56 -14.29 9.21
CA GLN A 464 -39.03 -12.93 9.48
C GLN A 464 -40.54 -12.92 9.78
N GLY A 465 -40.95 -12.34 10.91
CA GLY A 465 -42.36 -12.07 11.21
C GLY A 465 -43.16 -13.23 11.81
N GLY A 466 -42.49 -14.26 12.33
CA GLY A 466 -43.18 -15.31 13.10
C GLY A 466 -43.83 -14.76 14.37
N LEU A 467 -44.98 -15.32 14.75
CA LEU A 467 -45.79 -14.89 15.89
C LEU A 467 -45.05 -15.19 17.23
N GLY A 468 -44.47 -14.16 17.84
CA GLY A 468 -44.23 -14.09 19.29
C GLY A 468 -42.98 -14.76 19.88
N GLY A 469 -41.97 -15.12 19.07
CA GLY A 469 -40.73 -15.76 19.54
C GLY A 469 -39.47 -14.90 19.46
N LEU A 470 -38.41 -15.33 20.15
CA LEU A 470 -37.05 -14.80 19.97
C LEU A 470 -36.58 -15.10 18.54
N GLN A 471 -36.28 -14.07 17.74
CA GLN A 471 -35.88 -14.20 16.32
C GLN A 471 -34.66 -13.34 16.04
N VAL A 472 -33.92 -13.67 14.98
CA VAL A 472 -32.81 -12.85 14.50
C VAL A 472 -33.33 -11.50 14.01
N ASN A 473 -32.77 -10.41 14.53
CA ASN A 473 -33.09 -9.07 14.10
C ASN A 473 -32.18 -8.68 12.92
N TRP A 474 -32.60 -9.03 11.71
CA TRP A 474 -31.88 -8.71 10.47
C TRP A 474 -31.70 -7.20 10.21
N ASN A 475 -32.47 -6.33 10.88
CA ASN A 475 -32.33 -4.88 10.78
C ASN A 475 -31.29 -4.29 11.75
N ALA A 476 -30.66 -5.10 12.60
CA ALA A 476 -29.59 -4.68 13.49
C ALA A 476 -28.26 -4.49 12.74
N ASP A 477 -27.24 -3.99 13.45
CA ASP A 477 -25.90 -3.87 12.87
C ASP A 477 -25.23 -5.24 12.74
N GLN A 478 -25.32 -5.80 11.54
CA GLN A 478 -24.75 -7.09 11.18
C GLN A 478 -23.21 -7.07 11.14
N LYS A 479 -22.58 -5.88 11.06
CA LYS A 479 -21.10 -5.79 11.03
C LYS A 479 -20.50 -6.34 12.30
N LEU A 480 -21.19 -6.17 13.44
CA LEU A 480 -20.72 -6.58 14.76
C LEU A 480 -20.94 -8.09 15.05
N TRP A 481 -21.70 -8.79 14.21
CA TRP A 481 -21.96 -10.22 14.38
C TRP A 481 -20.72 -11.03 14.03
N HIS A 482 -20.52 -12.12 14.75
CA HIS A 482 -19.35 -12.98 14.57
C HIS A 482 -19.56 -14.37 15.17
N ALA A 483 -18.80 -15.34 14.68
CA ALA A 483 -18.71 -16.70 15.17
C ALA A 483 -17.50 -16.87 16.10
N ALA A 484 -17.63 -17.75 17.09
CA ALA A 484 -16.57 -18.12 18.02
C ALA A 484 -16.59 -19.63 18.23
N HIS A 485 -15.43 -20.28 18.20
CA HIS A 485 -15.30 -21.70 18.51
C HIS A 485 -14.58 -21.88 19.84
N ASP A 486 -15.20 -22.66 20.73
CA ASP A 486 -14.58 -23.13 21.96
C ASP A 486 -14.20 -24.62 21.78
N PRO A 487 -12.91 -24.94 21.58
CA PRO A 487 -12.47 -26.31 21.39
C PRO A 487 -12.53 -27.14 22.68
N VAL A 488 -12.56 -26.53 23.87
CA VAL A 488 -12.61 -27.25 25.15
C VAL A 488 -14.04 -27.71 25.44
N LYS A 489 -15.02 -26.84 25.16
CA LYS A 489 -16.44 -27.15 25.31
C LYS A 489 -17.09 -27.74 24.06
N GLU A 490 -16.31 -27.92 22.99
CA GLU A 490 -16.78 -28.41 21.70
C GLU A 490 -18.03 -27.66 21.18
N THR A 491 -18.05 -26.34 21.40
CA THR A 491 -19.21 -25.48 21.10
C THR A 491 -18.82 -24.38 20.11
N ILE A 492 -19.67 -24.13 19.12
CA ILE A 492 -19.63 -22.95 18.26
C ILE A 492 -20.72 -21.98 18.70
N ARG A 493 -20.39 -20.68 18.76
CA ARG A 493 -21.31 -19.60 19.12
C ARG A 493 -21.37 -18.58 18.00
N TRP A 494 -22.57 -18.26 17.53
CA TRP A 494 -22.80 -17.11 16.66
C TRP A 494 -23.43 -15.99 17.44
N PHE A 495 -22.65 -14.94 17.73
CA PHE A 495 -23.12 -13.75 18.41
C PHE A 495 -23.92 -12.89 17.43
N VAL A 496 -25.22 -12.76 17.69
CA VAL A 496 -26.19 -12.10 16.82
C VAL A 496 -27.11 -11.18 17.62
N ALA A 497 -27.68 -10.19 16.96
CA ALA A 497 -28.75 -9.40 17.53
C ALA A 497 -30.09 -10.11 17.31
N MET A 498 -30.84 -10.34 18.39
CA MET A 498 -32.18 -10.90 18.34
C MET A 498 -33.25 -9.84 18.63
N SER A 499 -34.52 -10.15 18.39
CA SER A 499 -35.67 -9.27 18.51
C SER A 499 -35.58 -8.32 19.72
N GLY A 500 -35.70 -7.01 19.47
CA GLY A 500 -35.60 -5.97 20.51
C GLY A 500 -34.19 -5.41 20.73
N ASN A 501 -33.14 -6.04 20.20
CA ASN A 501 -31.75 -5.59 20.34
C ASN A 501 -31.16 -5.12 19.01
N ARG A 502 -30.31 -4.08 19.04
CA ARG A 502 -29.52 -3.61 17.87
C ARG A 502 -28.07 -4.06 17.88
N LEU A 503 -27.60 -4.58 19.01
CA LEU A 503 -26.24 -5.08 19.21
C LEU A 503 -26.29 -6.57 19.59
N PRO A 504 -25.22 -7.35 19.31
CA PRO A 504 -25.17 -8.77 19.63
C PRO A 504 -25.14 -9.01 21.14
N ARG A 505 -26.31 -9.33 21.71
CA ARG A 505 -26.48 -9.73 23.13
C ARG A 505 -26.83 -11.21 23.29
N HIS A 506 -27.02 -11.91 22.18
CA HIS A 506 -27.38 -13.31 22.17
C HIS A 506 -26.35 -14.10 21.39
N ALA A 507 -26.16 -15.37 21.76
CA ALA A 507 -25.40 -16.32 20.97
C ALA A 507 -26.25 -17.53 20.62
N ILE A 508 -26.37 -17.84 19.32
CA ILE A 508 -26.88 -19.13 18.87
C ILE A 508 -25.75 -20.12 19.05
N CYS A 509 -25.96 -21.18 19.83
CA CYS A 509 -24.91 -22.11 20.23
C CYS A 509 -25.16 -23.49 19.62
N PHE A 510 -24.09 -24.11 19.14
CA PHE A 510 -24.10 -25.44 18.54
C PHE A 510 -22.99 -26.30 19.14
N ASP A 511 -23.36 -27.41 19.77
CA ASP A 511 -22.43 -28.49 20.11
C ASP A 511 -22.26 -29.38 18.88
N TYR A 512 -21.09 -29.32 18.25
CA TYR A 512 -20.81 -30.01 16.99
C TYR A 512 -20.51 -31.51 17.17
N ARG A 513 -20.45 -32.03 18.40
CA ARG A 513 -20.33 -33.46 18.69
C ARG A 513 -21.67 -34.10 18.99
N GLN A 514 -22.51 -33.41 19.76
CA GLN A 514 -23.82 -33.91 20.18
C GLN A 514 -24.97 -33.44 19.28
N GLU A 515 -24.69 -32.54 18.33
CA GLU A 515 -25.66 -31.92 17.41
C GLU A 515 -26.82 -31.22 18.15
N ARG A 516 -26.48 -30.53 19.24
CA ARG A 516 -27.46 -29.83 20.09
C ARG A 516 -27.41 -28.33 19.90
N TRP A 517 -28.58 -27.71 19.97
CA TRP A 517 -28.77 -26.27 19.83
C TRP A 517 -29.35 -25.65 21.10
N TRP A 518 -28.86 -24.48 21.47
CA TRP A 518 -29.47 -23.61 22.47
C TRP A 518 -29.13 -22.15 22.18
N VAL A 519 -29.78 -21.23 22.89
CA VAL A 519 -29.49 -19.80 22.82
C VAL A 519 -28.98 -19.33 24.18
N GLU A 520 -27.89 -18.57 24.18
CA GLU A 520 -27.37 -17.87 25.35
C GLU A 520 -27.73 -16.39 25.25
N GLU A 521 -28.10 -15.78 26.38
CA GLU A 521 -28.32 -14.32 26.51
C GLU A 521 -27.25 -13.73 27.44
N TYR A 522 -26.72 -12.59 27.06
CA TYR A 522 -25.69 -11.86 27.79
C TYR A 522 -26.23 -10.51 28.28
N PRO A 523 -25.89 -10.09 29.52
CA PRO A 523 -26.36 -8.82 30.08
C PRO A 523 -25.78 -7.59 29.34
N VAL A 524 -24.70 -7.79 28.59
CA VAL A 524 -23.96 -6.76 27.85
C VAL A 524 -23.72 -7.24 26.42
N ALA A 525 -23.55 -6.30 25.48
CA ALA A 525 -23.22 -6.66 24.11
C ALA A 525 -21.83 -7.31 24.02
N VAL A 526 -21.72 -8.35 23.20
CA VAL A 526 -20.48 -9.07 22.88
C VAL A 526 -20.16 -8.84 21.40
N THR A 527 -19.18 -7.98 21.11
CA THR A 527 -18.89 -7.50 19.74
C THR A 527 -17.64 -8.12 19.13
N SER A 528 -16.88 -8.87 19.93
CA SER A 528 -15.69 -9.59 19.52
C SER A 528 -15.43 -10.75 20.47
N SER A 529 -14.75 -11.77 19.98
CA SER A 529 -14.31 -12.91 20.76
C SER A 529 -13.00 -13.45 20.22
N VAL A 530 -12.25 -14.13 21.09
CA VAL A 530 -10.99 -14.79 20.76
C VAL A 530 -10.75 -15.94 21.73
N VAL A 531 -10.11 -17.01 21.25
CA VAL A 531 -9.59 -18.06 22.14
C VAL A 531 -8.17 -17.68 22.54
N GLY A 532 -7.93 -17.54 23.84
CA GLY A 532 -6.63 -17.22 24.42
C GLY A 532 -6.17 -18.31 25.39
N THR A 533 -4.87 -18.38 25.68
CA THR A 533 -4.34 -19.27 26.73
C THR A 533 -3.99 -18.45 27.96
N ILE A 534 -4.75 -18.63 29.05
CA ILE A 534 -4.49 -18.04 30.37
C ILE A 534 -4.46 -19.20 31.36
N GLY A 535 -3.28 -19.78 31.55
CA GLY A 535 -3.08 -21.08 32.22
C GLY A 535 -3.56 -22.27 31.39
N TYR A 536 -4.82 -22.23 30.94
CA TYR A 536 -5.42 -23.14 29.96
C TYR A 536 -6.16 -22.36 28.86
N ARG A 537 -6.62 -23.04 27.81
CA ARG A 537 -7.39 -22.41 26.73
C ARG A 537 -8.73 -21.92 27.25
N ARG A 538 -9.03 -20.64 27.01
CA ARG A 538 -10.24 -19.96 27.45
C ARG A 538 -10.82 -19.10 26.33
N SER A 539 -12.14 -19.01 26.31
CA SER A 539 -12.88 -18.12 25.41
C SER A 539 -12.99 -16.73 26.05
N LEU A 540 -12.38 -15.73 25.41
CA LEU A 540 -12.40 -14.33 25.83
C LEU A 540 -13.36 -13.55 24.93
N VAL A 541 -14.11 -12.63 25.52
CA VAL A 541 -15.07 -11.78 24.80
C VAL A 541 -14.84 -10.31 25.11
N GLY A 542 -14.92 -9.49 24.07
CA GLY A 542 -14.92 -8.04 24.19
C GLY A 542 -16.33 -7.51 24.40
N SER A 543 -16.50 -6.67 25.42
CA SER A 543 -17.78 -6.04 25.76
C SER A 543 -17.67 -4.52 25.85
N GLU A 544 -18.78 -3.89 26.24
CA GLU A 544 -18.93 -2.45 26.41
C GLU A 544 -17.86 -1.88 27.37
N ALA A 545 -17.60 -0.57 27.25
CA ALA A 545 -16.65 0.16 28.09
C ALA A 545 -15.22 -0.44 28.12
N ARG A 546 -14.77 -1.01 26.99
CA ARG A 546 -13.40 -1.52 26.80
C ARG A 546 -13.02 -2.68 27.75
N ARG A 547 -14.01 -3.49 28.15
CA ARG A 547 -13.81 -4.65 29.03
C ARG A 547 -13.60 -5.92 28.22
N VAL A 548 -12.73 -6.80 28.72
CA VAL A 548 -12.57 -8.17 28.22
C VAL A 548 -13.02 -9.10 29.34
N LEU A 549 -13.96 -9.99 29.03
CA LEU A 549 -14.52 -10.97 29.96
C LEU A 549 -14.09 -12.37 29.54
N CYS A 550 -14.04 -13.30 30.50
CA CYS A 550 -13.82 -14.71 30.23
C CYS A 550 -15.16 -15.44 30.32
N LEU A 551 -15.54 -16.16 29.26
CA LEU A 551 -16.83 -16.84 29.22
C LEU A 551 -16.87 -18.06 30.14
N GLY A 552 -17.94 -18.17 30.94
CA GLY A 552 -18.21 -19.34 31.78
C GLY A 552 -17.21 -19.52 32.92
N GLU A 553 -16.58 -18.42 33.37
CA GLU A 553 -15.67 -18.37 34.52
C GLU A 553 -16.24 -17.38 35.55
N GLY A 554 -16.69 -17.89 36.70
CA GLY A 554 -17.34 -17.11 37.76
C GLY A 554 -18.77 -17.58 38.03
N THR A 555 -19.43 -16.96 39.02
CA THR A 555 -20.83 -17.27 39.38
C THR A 555 -21.84 -16.43 38.60
N LEU A 556 -21.41 -15.31 38.01
CA LEU A 556 -22.24 -14.38 37.24
C LEU A 556 -21.40 -13.74 36.10
N ASP A 557 -21.77 -13.96 34.84
CA ASP A 557 -21.10 -13.37 33.68
C ASP A 557 -21.41 -11.85 33.60
N GLY A 558 -20.66 -11.03 34.34
CA GLY A 558 -20.73 -9.57 34.27
C GLY A 558 -21.74 -8.88 35.19
N VAL A 559 -22.32 -9.59 36.17
CA VAL A 559 -23.15 -8.98 37.23
C VAL A 559 -22.29 -8.75 38.48
N ASP A 560 -22.36 -7.54 39.03
CA ASP A 560 -21.65 -7.18 40.27
C ASP A 560 -22.18 -8.00 41.45
N ALA A 561 -21.30 -8.58 42.25
CA ALA A 561 -21.69 -9.50 43.34
C ALA A 561 -22.51 -8.82 44.46
N GLY A 562 -22.65 -7.49 44.43
CA GLY A 562 -23.42 -6.69 45.39
C GLY A 562 -24.90 -6.49 45.06
N HIS A 563 -25.41 -7.09 43.97
CA HIS A 563 -26.82 -6.97 43.55
C HIS A 563 -27.63 -8.26 43.70
N GLY A 564 -27.17 -9.21 44.53
CA GLY A 564 -27.87 -10.45 44.88
C GLY A 564 -28.77 -10.32 46.10
#